data_AF-A0AA41U2B0-F1
#
_entry.id   AF-A0AA41U2B0-F1
#
_cell.length_a   1.000
_cell.length_b   1.000
_cell.length_c   1.000
_cell.angle_alpha   90.00
_cell.angle_beta   90.00
_cell.angle_gamma   90.00
#
_symmetry.space_group_name_H-M   'P 1'
#
loop_
_entity.id
_entity.type
_entity.pdbx_description
1 polymer ?
#
loop_
_entity_poly.entity_id
_entity_poly.type
_entity_poly.pdbx_seq_one_letter_code
_entity_poly.pdbx_strand_id
1 'polypeptide(L)'
;MSGGGVGWRWAFLFVRQEREEAACAVAARLLATPRTRNVGAEFAQVACWRWRASAVELLPLLVPQAGETASPALAEALATALLSSAARREHAALPAVLTGGAYSPYVRRPSTPPVYDRAAAAELLAAKPVGIGRLKYAPEIFGALLDAGPLTFRQAAQLYNLTFRWPGRTAAEAAPLWLRHAGPTALSRLLDVMTPHLDQYTCGEYYLSALGRMGGHALPALPHVTALIDRRIRIPVNDSTLDAEIVLDEMLLAAALAARDAILAGAACGEVPRVG
;
A
#
# COMPACT_ATOMS: atom_id res chain seq x y z
N MET A 1 4.52 -13.18 -21.68
CA MET A 1 4.34 -14.34 -20.78
C MET A 1 5.21 -15.48 -21.29
N SER A 2 6.43 -15.58 -20.77
CA SER A 2 7.32 -16.73 -20.97
C SER A 2 6.64 -17.94 -20.33
N GLY A 3 6.44 -19.03 -21.06
CA GLY A 3 5.80 -20.23 -20.51
C GLY A 3 6.62 -20.77 -19.34
N GLY A 4 6.07 -20.68 -18.13
CA GLY A 4 6.78 -21.03 -16.89
C GLY A 4 7.32 -22.47 -16.91
N GLY A 5 8.59 -22.60 -16.50
CA GLY A 5 9.30 -23.86 -16.37
C GLY A 5 8.71 -24.78 -15.30
N VAL A 6 9.36 -25.93 -15.10
CA VAL A 6 8.91 -26.96 -14.15
C VAL A 6 8.86 -26.42 -12.72
N GLY A 7 9.83 -25.59 -12.31
CA GLY A 7 9.87 -25.03 -10.96
C GLY A 7 8.70 -24.09 -10.71
N TRP A 8 8.39 -23.25 -11.70
CA TRP A 8 7.25 -22.34 -11.65
C TRP A 8 5.92 -23.06 -11.42
N ARG A 9 5.65 -24.12 -12.20
CA ARG A 9 4.40 -24.92 -12.07
C ARG A 9 4.28 -25.60 -10.72
N TRP A 10 5.37 -26.17 -10.21
CA TRP A 10 5.37 -26.79 -8.89
C TRP A 10 5.16 -25.77 -7.78
N ALA A 11 5.82 -24.62 -7.84
CA ALA A 11 5.66 -23.57 -6.84
C ALA A 11 4.20 -23.09 -6.74
N PHE A 12 3.50 -22.96 -7.86
CA PHE A 12 2.07 -22.62 -7.86
C PHE A 12 1.19 -23.62 -7.10
N LEU A 13 1.54 -24.91 -7.09
CA LEU A 13 0.80 -25.91 -6.31
C LEU A 13 0.94 -25.67 -4.81
N PHE A 14 2.11 -25.24 -4.35
CA PHE A 14 2.33 -24.87 -2.95
C PHE A 14 1.64 -23.56 -2.60
N VAL A 15 1.66 -22.58 -3.52
CA VAL A 15 0.93 -21.31 -3.37
C VAL A 15 -0.56 -21.55 -3.19
N ARG A 16 -1.17 -22.42 -4.01
CA ARG A 16 -2.60 -22.76 -3.91
C ARG A 16 -2.98 -23.47 -2.61
N GLN A 17 -2.02 -24.11 -1.94
CA GLN A 17 -2.22 -24.78 -0.66
C GLN A 17 -1.75 -23.92 0.53
N GLU A 18 -1.31 -22.68 0.28
CA GLU A 18 -0.82 -21.74 1.30
C GLU A 18 0.35 -22.30 2.15
N ARG A 19 1.17 -23.17 1.57
CA ARG A 19 2.28 -23.85 2.27
C ARG A 19 3.60 -23.07 2.16
N GLU A 20 3.65 -21.89 2.76
CA GLU A 20 4.80 -20.97 2.71
C GLU A 20 6.12 -21.63 3.16
N GLU A 21 6.18 -22.15 4.39
CA GLU A 21 7.41 -22.73 4.95
C GLU A 21 7.91 -23.93 4.12
N ALA A 22 6.99 -24.77 3.65
CA ALA A 22 7.34 -25.91 2.81
C ALA A 22 7.84 -25.45 1.43
N ALA A 23 7.25 -24.39 0.88
CA ALA A 23 7.72 -23.76 -0.35
C ALA A 23 9.15 -23.21 -0.20
N CYS A 24 9.43 -22.44 0.86
CA CYS A 24 10.78 -21.94 1.14
C CYS A 24 11.78 -23.09 1.34
N ALA A 25 11.42 -24.11 2.11
CA ALA A 25 12.29 -25.26 2.38
C ALA A 25 12.62 -26.05 1.10
N VAL A 26 11.64 -26.24 0.21
CA VAL A 26 11.85 -26.90 -1.09
C VAL A 26 12.75 -26.04 -1.98
N ALA A 27 12.49 -24.74 -2.08
CA ALA A 27 13.34 -23.81 -2.84
C ALA A 27 14.79 -23.87 -2.35
N ALA A 28 15.01 -23.79 -1.03
CA ALA A 28 16.34 -23.87 -0.42
C ALA A 28 17.08 -25.17 -0.77
N ARG A 29 16.40 -26.32 -0.67
CA ARG A 29 16.97 -27.62 -1.04
C ARG A 29 17.35 -27.71 -2.52
N LEU A 30 16.49 -27.19 -3.40
CA LEU A 30 16.74 -27.20 -4.85
C LEU A 30 17.88 -26.25 -5.24
N LEU A 31 17.99 -25.09 -4.58
CA LEU A 31 19.07 -24.12 -4.78
C LEU A 31 20.44 -24.68 -4.36
N ALA A 32 20.49 -25.51 -3.31
CA ALA A 32 21.72 -26.11 -2.81
C ALA A 32 22.36 -27.13 -3.78
N THR A 33 21.59 -27.68 -4.73
CA THR A 33 22.07 -28.71 -5.66
C THR A 33 22.27 -28.14 -7.06
N PRO A 34 23.49 -28.17 -7.65
CA PRO A 34 23.76 -27.56 -8.95
C PRO A 34 22.84 -28.01 -10.08
N ARG A 35 22.46 -29.30 -10.11
CA ARG A 35 21.58 -29.88 -11.14
C ARG A 35 20.13 -29.37 -11.09
N THR A 36 19.66 -28.91 -9.93
CA THR A 36 18.28 -28.44 -9.73
C THR A 36 18.20 -26.95 -9.45
N ARG A 37 19.33 -26.24 -9.46
CA ARG A 37 19.43 -24.84 -9.07
C ARG A 37 18.46 -23.93 -9.83
N ASN A 38 18.32 -24.12 -11.14
CA ASN A 38 17.40 -23.33 -11.96
C ASN A 38 15.92 -23.56 -11.56
N VAL A 39 15.55 -24.80 -11.23
CA VAL A 39 14.21 -25.14 -10.72
C VAL A 39 13.99 -24.49 -9.35
N GLY A 40 15.00 -24.51 -8.49
CA GLY A 40 14.98 -23.82 -7.19
C GLY A 40 14.85 -22.30 -7.31
N ALA A 41 15.49 -21.69 -8.30
CA ALA A 41 15.39 -20.26 -8.58
C ALA A 41 13.99 -19.85 -9.04
N GLU A 42 13.40 -20.56 -10.01
CA GLU A 42 12.00 -20.35 -10.41
C GLU A 42 11.04 -20.50 -9.22
N PHE A 43 11.31 -21.48 -8.35
CA PHE A 43 10.51 -21.70 -7.15
C PHE A 43 10.64 -20.54 -6.17
N ALA A 44 11.87 -20.08 -5.92
CA ALA A 44 12.16 -18.95 -5.05
C ALA A 44 11.51 -17.66 -5.56
N GLN A 45 11.54 -17.41 -6.88
CA GLN A 45 10.87 -16.26 -7.50
C GLN A 45 9.37 -16.24 -7.17
N VAL A 46 8.67 -17.36 -7.38
CA VAL A 46 7.23 -17.48 -7.06
C VAL A 46 6.98 -17.31 -5.56
N ALA A 47 7.85 -17.86 -4.71
CA ALA A 47 7.70 -17.73 -3.26
C ALA A 47 7.89 -16.27 -2.79
N CYS A 48 8.90 -15.55 -3.28
CA CYS A 48 9.15 -14.13 -3.00
C CYS A 48 8.00 -13.23 -3.49
N TRP A 49 7.41 -13.59 -4.63
CA TRP A 49 6.23 -12.90 -5.15
C TRP A 49 4.99 -13.16 -4.29
N ARG A 50 4.75 -14.40 -3.85
CA ARG A 50 3.51 -14.71 -3.13
C ARG A 50 3.51 -14.27 -1.66
N TRP A 51 4.62 -14.49 -0.95
CA TRP A 51 4.68 -14.35 0.49
C TRP A 51 5.69 -13.29 0.89
N ARG A 52 5.34 -12.50 1.92
CA ARG A 52 6.16 -11.36 2.35
C ARG A 52 7.48 -11.79 2.97
N ALA A 53 7.49 -12.86 3.77
CA ALA A 53 8.67 -13.31 4.50
C ALA A 53 9.68 -14.08 3.63
N SER A 54 9.21 -14.77 2.58
CA SER A 54 10.07 -15.59 1.71
C SER A 54 11.26 -14.84 1.13
N ALA A 55 11.11 -13.55 0.80
CA ALA A 55 12.21 -12.75 0.27
C ALA A 55 13.36 -12.59 1.29
N VAL A 56 13.03 -12.45 2.58
CA VAL A 56 14.04 -12.37 3.66
C VAL A 56 14.75 -13.71 3.83
N GLU A 57 13.99 -14.81 3.82
CA GLU A 57 14.55 -16.16 4.01
C GLU A 57 15.41 -16.64 2.84
N LEU A 58 15.02 -16.33 1.61
CA LEU A 58 15.64 -16.87 0.40
C LEU A 58 16.77 -15.99 -0.14
N LEU A 59 16.77 -14.68 0.13
CA LEU A 59 17.81 -13.77 -0.36
C LEU A 59 19.24 -14.21 0.02
N PRO A 60 19.54 -14.64 1.27
CA PRO A 60 20.86 -15.16 1.64
C PRO A 60 21.30 -16.40 0.84
N LEU A 61 20.36 -17.17 0.29
CA LEU A 61 20.65 -18.35 -0.52
C LEU A 61 20.86 -18.01 -2.00
N LEU A 62 20.19 -16.96 -2.49
CA LEU A 62 20.28 -16.50 -3.88
C LEU A 62 21.57 -15.73 -4.14
N VAL A 63 21.98 -14.86 -3.22
CA VAL A 63 23.15 -13.97 -3.38
C VAL A 63 24.46 -14.71 -3.69
N PRO A 64 24.87 -15.76 -2.93
CA PRO A 64 26.13 -16.46 -3.19
C PRO A 64 26.16 -17.14 -4.56
N GLN A 65 25.00 -17.49 -5.10
CA GLN A 65 24.89 -18.22 -6.38
C GLN A 65 25.00 -17.29 -7.59
N ALA A 66 24.87 -15.97 -7.41
CA ALA A 66 24.89 -14.99 -8.49
C ALA A 66 26.30 -14.65 -9.00
N GLY A 67 27.35 -15.01 -8.25
CA GLY A 67 28.75 -14.68 -8.58
C GLY A 67 29.35 -15.43 -9.77
N GLU A 68 28.70 -16.50 -10.24
CA GLU A 68 29.10 -17.30 -11.40
C GLU A 68 28.00 -17.19 -12.46
N THR A 69 28.30 -16.64 -13.64
CA THR A 69 27.42 -16.54 -14.84
C THR A 69 25.95 -16.86 -14.57
N ALA A 70 25.27 -15.97 -13.82
CA ALA A 70 23.96 -16.28 -13.26
C ALA A 70 22.99 -16.65 -14.37
N SER A 71 22.29 -17.78 -14.21
CA SER A 71 21.23 -18.13 -15.15
C SER A 71 20.12 -17.08 -15.13
N PRO A 72 19.35 -16.90 -16.22
CA PRO A 72 18.26 -15.93 -16.24
C PRO A 72 17.26 -16.11 -15.09
N ALA A 73 16.90 -17.35 -14.77
CA ALA A 73 15.99 -17.67 -13.66
C ALA A 73 16.56 -17.25 -12.29
N LEU A 74 17.87 -17.41 -12.07
CA LEU A 74 18.52 -17.00 -10.83
C LEU A 74 18.60 -15.48 -10.71
N ALA A 75 18.94 -14.80 -11.81
CA ALA A 75 18.98 -13.34 -11.86
C ALA A 75 17.59 -12.74 -11.61
N GLU A 76 16.54 -13.30 -12.19
CA GLU A 76 15.15 -12.90 -11.94
C GLU A 76 14.73 -13.14 -10.49
N ALA A 77 14.98 -14.33 -9.93
CA ALA A 77 14.64 -14.64 -8.54
C ALA A 77 15.34 -13.69 -7.55
N LEU A 78 16.63 -13.38 -7.79
CA LEU A 78 17.38 -12.40 -7.01
C LEU A 78 16.78 -11.00 -7.15
N ALA A 79 16.49 -10.54 -8.36
CA ALA A 79 15.87 -9.24 -8.59
C ALA A 79 14.52 -9.12 -7.88
N THR A 80 13.65 -10.13 -8.00
CA THR A 80 12.36 -10.19 -7.32
C THR A 80 12.52 -10.15 -5.79
N ALA A 81 13.49 -10.87 -5.21
CA ALA A 81 13.76 -10.82 -3.77
C ALA A 81 14.23 -9.41 -3.32
N LEU A 82 15.04 -8.72 -4.13
CA LEU A 82 15.54 -7.37 -3.87
C LEU A 82 14.45 -6.28 -3.95
N LEU A 83 13.28 -6.57 -4.50
CA LEU A 83 12.13 -5.65 -4.48
C LEU A 83 11.49 -5.55 -3.10
N SER A 84 11.58 -6.60 -2.28
CA SER A 84 11.04 -6.60 -0.93
C SER A 84 11.72 -5.54 -0.07
N SER A 85 10.91 -4.64 0.51
CA SER A 85 11.42 -3.61 1.42
C SER A 85 12.01 -4.23 2.70
N ALA A 86 11.42 -5.34 3.18
CA ALA A 86 11.91 -6.09 4.33
C ALA A 86 13.27 -6.73 4.04
N ALA A 87 13.40 -7.46 2.92
CA ALA A 87 14.66 -8.08 2.55
C ALA A 87 15.77 -7.04 2.35
N ARG A 88 15.45 -5.88 1.76
CA ARG A 88 16.42 -4.77 1.63
C ARG A 88 16.84 -4.18 2.97
N ARG A 89 15.93 -4.05 3.95
CA ARG A 89 16.31 -3.52 5.28
C ARG A 89 17.22 -4.49 6.02
N GLU A 90 16.86 -5.77 6.01
CA GLU A 90 17.65 -6.84 6.65
C GLU A 90 19.04 -6.99 6.02
N HIS A 91 19.12 -6.79 4.70
CA HIS A 91 20.33 -7.02 3.92
C HIS A 91 20.84 -5.76 3.21
N ALA A 92 20.72 -4.58 3.83
CA ALA A 92 20.94 -3.27 3.19
C ALA A 92 22.30 -3.09 2.50
N ALA A 93 23.32 -3.85 2.89
CA ALA A 93 24.64 -3.82 2.29
C ALA A 93 24.78 -4.65 0.98
N LEU A 94 23.89 -5.62 0.73
CA LEU A 94 24.00 -6.56 -0.40
C LEU A 94 23.55 -5.98 -1.76
N PRO A 95 22.43 -5.24 -1.88
CA PRO A 95 21.96 -4.75 -3.17
C PRO A 95 22.96 -3.83 -3.86
N ALA A 96 23.55 -2.87 -3.13
CA ALA A 96 24.47 -1.88 -3.69
C ALA A 96 25.76 -2.49 -4.27
N VAL A 97 26.16 -3.68 -3.79
CA VAL A 97 27.35 -4.42 -4.24
C VAL A 97 27.05 -5.30 -5.46
N LEU A 98 25.79 -5.73 -5.64
CA LEU A 98 25.40 -6.75 -6.64
C LEU A 98 24.66 -6.18 -7.85
N THR A 99 23.95 -5.05 -7.70
CA THR A 99 23.25 -4.42 -8.82
C THR A 99 24.07 -3.26 -9.39
N GLY A 100 24.92 -3.55 -10.39
CA GLY A 100 25.54 -2.53 -11.26
C GLY A 100 24.56 -1.82 -12.21
N GLY A 101 23.24 -2.03 -12.04
CA GLY A 101 22.17 -1.43 -12.82
C GLY A 101 21.27 -0.59 -11.94
N ALA A 102 21.02 0.65 -12.35
CA ALA A 102 20.18 1.61 -11.67
C ALA A 102 18.74 1.10 -11.50
N TYR A 103 18.45 0.47 -10.37
CA TYR A 103 17.09 0.36 -9.88
C TYR A 103 16.63 1.77 -9.51
N SER A 104 15.84 2.40 -10.39
CA SER A 104 15.11 3.61 -10.02
C SER A 104 13.89 3.18 -9.23
N PRO A 105 13.83 3.36 -7.90
CA PRO A 105 12.57 3.23 -7.20
C PRO A 105 11.54 4.14 -7.90
N TYR A 106 10.30 3.68 -8.01
CA TYR A 106 9.17 4.52 -8.41
C TYR A 106 8.98 5.58 -7.30
N VAL A 107 9.81 6.63 -7.33
CA VAL A 107 9.64 7.80 -6.47
C VAL A 107 8.54 8.61 -7.11
N ARG A 108 7.33 8.48 -6.58
CA ARG A 108 6.23 9.36 -6.93
C ARG A 108 6.66 10.78 -6.55
N ARG A 109 7.02 11.61 -7.55
CA ARG A 109 7.40 13.01 -7.29
C ARG A 109 6.23 13.68 -6.58
N PRO A 110 6.46 14.30 -5.40
CA PRO A 110 5.46 15.16 -4.79
C PRO A 110 5.18 16.30 -5.79
N SER A 111 3.95 16.37 -6.31
CA SER A 111 3.50 17.60 -6.95
C SER A 111 3.18 18.57 -5.82
N THR A 112 3.81 19.75 -5.80
CA THR A 112 3.39 20.82 -4.90
C THR A 112 1.93 21.14 -5.21
N PRO A 113 1.00 20.95 -4.26
CA PRO A 113 -0.39 21.27 -4.52
C PRO A 113 -0.57 22.79 -4.58
N PRO A 114 -1.50 23.30 -5.40
CA PRO A 114 -1.83 24.72 -5.40
C PRO A 114 -2.43 25.12 -4.04
N VAL A 115 -2.04 26.30 -3.56
CA VAL A 115 -2.62 26.91 -2.36
C VAL A 115 -3.89 27.65 -2.78
N TYR A 116 -5.01 27.35 -2.15
CA TYR A 116 -6.27 28.07 -2.33
C TYR A 116 -6.56 28.93 -1.11
N ASP A 117 -6.97 30.18 -1.34
CA ASP A 117 -7.65 30.96 -0.30
C ASP A 117 -9.17 30.66 -0.32
N ARG A 118 -9.90 31.19 0.68
CA ARG A 118 -11.34 30.98 0.81
C ARG A 118 -12.11 31.47 -0.42
N ALA A 119 -11.74 32.61 -0.99
CA ALA A 119 -12.48 33.24 -2.08
C ALA A 119 -12.33 32.43 -3.38
N ALA A 120 -11.10 32.08 -3.72
CA ALA A 120 -10.77 31.23 -4.87
C ALA A 120 -11.40 29.84 -4.76
N ALA A 121 -11.39 29.24 -3.56
CA ALA A 121 -12.04 27.95 -3.32
C ALA A 121 -13.57 28.03 -3.50
N ALA A 122 -14.20 29.09 -3.00
CA ALA A 122 -15.64 29.30 -3.10
C ALA A 122 -16.07 29.55 -4.56
N GLU A 123 -15.34 30.40 -5.29
CA GLU A 123 -15.59 30.68 -6.70
C GLU A 123 -15.46 29.42 -7.56
N LEU A 124 -14.40 28.64 -7.35
CA LEU A 124 -14.18 27.38 -8.06
C LEU A 124 -15.34 26.40 -7.81
N LEU A 125 -15.78 26.24 -6.56
CA LEU A 125 -16.91 25.35 -6.24
C LEU A 125 -18.25 25.87 -6.76
N ALA A 126 -18.45 27.18 -6.83
CA ALA A 126 -19.66 27.77 -7.42
C ALA A 126 -19.81 27.40 -8.90
N ALA A 127 -18.70 27.35 -9.64
CA ALA A 127 -18.66 26.91 -11.04
C ALA A 127 -18.84 25.38 -11.21
N LYS A 128 -18.87 24.59 -10.13
CA LYS A 128 -19.07 23.14 -10.17
C LYS A 128 -20.53 22.75 -9.86
N PRO A 129 -21.00 21.63 -10.45
CA PRO A 129 -22.30 21.07 -10.09
C PRO A 129 -22.30 20.57 -8.64
N VAL A 130 -23.49 20.46 -8.05
CA VAL A 130 -23.66 19.90 -6.70
C VAL A 130 -23.28 18.41 -6.67
N GLY A 131 -23.71 17.67 -7.69
CA GLY A 131 -23.41 16.24 -7.87
C GLY A 131 -21.99 15.95 -8.37
N ILE A 132 -20.98 16.73 -7.98
CA ILE A 132 -19.60 16.51 -8.40
C ILE A 132 -19.10 15.16 -7.86
N GLY A 133 -18.59 14.29 -8.75
CA GLY A 133 -18.04 12.98 -8.37
C GLY A 133 -16.51 12.94 -8.32
N ARG A 134 -15.83 13.96 -8.87
CA ARG A 134 -14.37 14.08 -8.89
C ARG A 134 -13.98 15.55 -8.84
N LEU A 135 -13.02 15.88 -7.98
CA LEU A 135 -12.46 17.21 -7.88
C LEU A 135 -10.95 17.08 -7.64
N LYS A 136 -10.15 17.63 -8.54
CA LYS A 136 -8.70 17.71 -8.34
C LYS A 136 -8.43 18.69 -7.20
N TYR A 137 -7.51 18.35 -6.30
CA TYR A 137 -7.16 19.17 -5.13
C TYR A 137 -8.34 19.40 -4.16
N ALA A 138 -9.22 18.40 -4.02
CA ALA A 138 -10.33 18.48 -3.08
C ALA A 138 -9.87 18.76 -1.63
N PRO A 139 -8.79 18.15 -1.11
CA PRO A 139 -8.25 18.46 0.21
C PRO A 139 -7.93 19.94 0.41
N GLU A 140 -7.27 20.57 -0.57
CA GLU A 140 -6.84 21.96 -0.49
C GLU A 140 -8.02 22.92 -0.59
N ILE A 141 -8.95 22.66 -1.50
CA ILE A 141 -10.15 23.49 -1.72
C ILE A 141 -11.06 23.45 -0.48
N PHE A 142 -11.43 22.26 0.00
CA PHE A 142 -12.32 22.14 1.16
C PHE A 142 -11.60 22.44 2.47
N GLY A 143 -10.29 22.19 2.57
CA GLY A 143 -9.46 22.60 3.69
C GLY A 143 -9.51 24.12 3.89
N ALA A 144 -9.21 24.90 2.84
CA ALA A 144 -9.26 26.36 2.89
C ALA A 144 -10.64 26.91 3.30
N LEU A 145 -11.72 26.26 2.85
CA LEU A 145 -13.07 26.65 3.24
C LEU A 145 -13.36 26.36 4.71
N LEU A 146 -13.02 25.16 5.19
CA LEU A 146 -13.22 24.73 6.58
C LEU A 146 -12.33 25.46 7.58
N ASP A 147 -11.13 25.87 7.16
CA ASP A 147 -10.22 26.71 7.96
C ASP A 147 -10.80 28.10 8.16
N ALA A 148 -11.51 28.62 7.17
CA ALA A 148 -12.10 29.96 7.23
C ALA A 148 -13.55 29.99 7.77
N GLY A 149 -14.16 28.84 8.08
CA GLY A 149 -15.47 28.76 8.73
C GLY A 149 -16.38 27.64 8.22
N PRO A 150 -17.67 27.64 8.62
CA PRO A 150 -18.61 26.61 8.22
C PRO A 150 -18.86 26.63 6.71
N LEU A 151 -19.07 25.44 6.14
CA LEU A 151 -19.47 25.28 4.75
C LEU A 151 -20.91 25.74 4.57
N THR A 152 -21.20 26.36 3.42
CA THR A 152 -22.59 26.55 2.97
C THR A 152 -23.25 25.20 2.69
N PHE A 153 -24.57 25.13 2.69
CA PHE A 153 -25.32 23.91 2.36
C PHE A 153 -24.88 23.32 1.00
N ARG A 154 -24.66 24.16 -0.01
CA ARG A 154 -24.21 23.73 -1.34
C ARG A 154 -22.82 23.08 -1.28
N GLN A 155 -21.88 23.70 -0.58
CA GLN A 155 -20.51 23.19 -0.42
C GLN A 155 -20.50 21.88 0.38
N ALA A 156 -21.32 21.79 1.43
CA ALA A 156 -21.50 20.55 2.18
C ALA A 156 -22.06 19.42 1.30
N ALA A 157 -23.07 19.70 0.47
CA ALA A 157 -23.61 18.72 -0.48
C ALA A 157 -22.57 18.27 -1.53
N GLN A 158 -21.71 19.18 -2.00
CA GLN A 158 -20.60 18.84 -2.89
C GLN A 158 -19.58 17.93 -2.19
N LEU A 159 -19.19 18.26 -0.96
CA LEU A 159 -18.27 17.44 -0.16
C LEU A 159 -18.86 16.04 0.10
N TYR A 160 -20.13 15.97 0.48
CA TYR A 160 -20.86 14.72 0.67
C TYR A 160 -20.81 13.83 -0.59
N ASN A 161 -21.04 14.42 -1.76
CA ASN A 161 -20.98 13.67 -3.02
C ASN A 161 -19.58 13.19 -3.37
N LEU A 162 -18.54 13.95 -3.05
CA LEU A 162 -17.15 13.48 -3.21
C LEU A 162 -16.82 12.33 -2.28
N THR A 163 -17.35 12.34 -1.05
CA THR A 163 -17.08 11.32 -0.03
C THR A 163 -17.86 10.02 -0.26
N PHE A 164 -19.14 10.09 -0.62
CA PHE A 164 -20.04 8.92 -0.55
C PHE A 164 -20.52 8.39 -1.90
N ARG A 165 -20.28 9.10 -3.01
CA ARG A 165 -20.87 8.70 -4.31
C ARG A 165 -20.18 7.49 -4.93
N TRP A 166 -18.84 7.47 -4.90
CA TRP A 166 -18.04 6.41 -5.51
C TRP A 166 -16.80 6.15 -4.69
N PRO A 167 -16.47 4.89 -4.37
CA PRO A 167 -15.24 4.59 -3.68
C PRO A 167 -14.03 4.92 -4.55
N GLY A 168 -12.94 5.35 -3.92
CA GLY A 168 -11.68 5.62 -4.58
C GLY A 168 -10.92 6.77 -3.96
N ARG A 169 -9.90 7.24 -4.67
CA ARG A 169 -9.00 8.31 -4.23
C ARG A 169 -9.74 9.55 -3.72
N THR A 170 -10.70 10.06 -4.51
CA THR A 170 -11.46 11.27 -4.16
C THR A 170 -12.25 11.08 -2.85
N ALA A 171 -12.90 9.93 -2.68
CA ALA A 171 -13.65 9.62 -1.47
C ALA A 171 -12.74 9.54 -0.24
N ALA A 172 -11.60 8.87 -0.38
CA ALA A 172 -10.60 8.81 0.68
C ALA A 172 -10.03 10.19 1.04
N GLU A 173 -9.74 11.02 0.04
CA GLU A 173 -9.24 12.38 0.24
C GLU A 173 -10.28 13.28 0.96
N ALA A 174 -11.57 13.11 0.66
CA ALA A 174 -12.68 13.88 1.21
C ALA A 174 -13.19 13.38 2.58
N ALA A 175 -13.00 12.11 2.93
CA ALA A 175 -13.52 11.53 4.17
C ALA A 175 -13.10 12.29 5.46
N PRO A 176 -11.82 12.65 5.67
CA PRO A 176 -11.42 13.42 6.85
C PRO A 176 -12.02 14.83 6.89
N LEU A 177 -12.23 15.45 5.72
CA LEU A 177 -12.86 16.77 5.61
C LEU A 177 -14.34 16.68 5.98
N TRP A 178 -15.01 15.60 5.55
CA TRP A 178 -16.39 15.35 5.93
C TRP A 178 -16.51 15.10 7.44
N LEU A 179 -15.61 14.32 8.04
CA LEU A 179 -15.57 14.15 9.51
C LEU A 179 -15.40 15.49 10.23
N ARG A 180 -14.49 16.35 9.75
CA ARG A 180 -14.28 17.69 10.31
C ARG A 180 -15.52 18.57 10.20
N HIS A 181 -16.28 18.46 9.11
CA HIS A 181 -17.50 19.24 8.88
C HIS A 181 -18.70 18.71 9.69
N ALA A 182 -18.98 17.42 9.62
CA ALA A 182 -20.17 16.78 10.18
C ALA A 182 -19.99 16.30 11.63
N GLY A 183 -18.75 16.24 12.11
CA GLY A 183 -18.40 15.80 13.45
C GLY A 183 -18.46 14.27 13.65
N PRO A 184 -18.30 13.81 14.90
CA PRO A 184 -18.15 12.38 15.23
C PRO A 184 -19.33 11.49 14.83
N THR A 185 -20.53 12.04 14.66
CA THR A 185 -21.72 11.29 14.24
C THR A 185 -21.59 10.72 12.83
N ALA A 186 -20.72 11.29 11.98
CA ALA A 186 -20.44 10.78 10.64
C ALA A 186 -19.47 9.58 10.63
N LEU A 187 -18.81 9.29 11.75
CA LEU A 187 -17.69 8.35 11.81
C LEU A 187 -18.06 6.94 11.35
N SER A 188 -19.14 6.34 11.90
CA SER A 188 -19.54 4.98 11.53
C SER A 188 -19.70 4.83 10.02
N ARG A 189 -20.44 5.75 9.40
CA ARG A 189 -20.69 5.73 7.96
C ARG A 189 -19.42 5.91 7.13
N LEU A 190 -18.48 6.72 7.60
CA LEU A 190 -17.18 6.87 6.94
C LEU A 190 -16.41 5.54 6.99
N LEU A 191 -16.33 4.92 8.18
CA LEU A 191 -15.63 3.65 8.34
C LEU A 191 -16.26 2.54 7.49
N ASP A 192 -17.59 2.45 7.43
CA ASP A 192 -18.32 1.48 6.59
C ASP A 192 -17.97 1.60 5.10
N VAL A 193 -17.66 2.81 4.64
CA VAL A 193 -17.25 3.05 3.25
C VAL A 193 -15.75 2.81 3.05
N MET A 194 -14.92 3.07 4.05
CA MET A 194 -13.45 3.04 3.90
C MET A 194 -12.86 1.65 4.15
N THR A 195 -13.31 0.94 5.20
CA THR A 195 -12.69 -0.33 5.62
C THR A 195 -12.77 -1.46 4.60
N PRO A 196 -13.83 -1.59 3.76
CA PRO A 196 -13.87 -2.65 2.73
C PRO A 196 -12.89 -2.45 1.57
N HIS A 197 -12.19 -1.31 1.52
CA HIS A 197 -11.32 -0.94 0.41
C HIS A 197 -9.84 -0.83 0.81
N LEU A 198 -9.48 -1.19 2.05
CA LEU A 198 -8.10 -1.03 2.54
C LEU A 198 -7.10 -1.95 1.83
N ASP A 199 -7.54 -3.11 1.36
CA ASP A 199 -6.72 -4.08 0.62
C ASP A 199 -6.74 -3.86 -0.90
N GLN A 200 -7.45 -2.85 -1.39
CA GLN A 200 -7.53 -2.58 -2.82
C GLN A 200 -6.30 -1.80 -3.29
N TYR A 201 -5.51 -2.38 -4.17
CA TYR A 201 -4.29 -1.75 -4.67
C TYR A 201 -4.51 -0.40 -5.39
N THR A 202 -5.70 -0.16 -5.94
CA THR A 202 -6.02 1.08 -6.67
C THR A 202 -6.33 2.26 -5.76
N CYS A 203 -6.83 2.00 -4.54
CA CYS A 203 -7.32 3.06 -3.66
C CYS A 203 -7.02 2.92 -2.16
N GLY A 204 -6.59 1.74 -1.70
CA GLY A 204 -6.32 1.42 -0.30
C GLY A 204 -5.28 2.33 0.33
N GLU A 205 -4.20 2.69 -0.38
CA GLU A 205 -3.19 3.65 0.09
C GLU A 205 -3.83 4.99 0.53
N TYR A 206 -4.78 5.50 -0.27
CA TYR A 206 -5.45 6.76 0.05
C TYR A 206 -6.39 6.60 1.25
N TYR A 207 -7.10 5.47 1.37
CA TYR A 207 -7.95 5.21 2.52
C TYR A 207 -7.15 5.05 3.80
N LEU A 208 -6.01 4.37 3.78
CA LEU A 208 -5.10 4.25 4.92
C LEU A 208 -4.55 5.63 5.31
N SER A 209 -4.11 6.44 4.33
CA SER A 209 -3.69 7.82 4.57
C SER A 209 -4.81 8.68 5.18
N ALA A 210 -6.05 8.48 4.74
CA ALA A 210 -7.23 9.16 5.27
C ALA A 210 -7.55 8.74 6.71
N LEU A 211 -7.47 7.44 7.04
CA LEU A 211 -7.61 6.95 8.41
C LEU A 211 -6.53 7.55 9.32
N GLY A 212 -5.28 7.62 8.86
CA GLY A 212 -4.20 8.29 9.60
C GLY A 212 -4.50 9.77 9.88
N ARG A 213 -5.06 10.50 8.90
CA ARG A 213 -5.49 11.91 9.07
C ARG A 213 -6.68 12.08 10.02
N MET A 214 -7.51 11.06 10.20
CA MET A 214 -8.59 11.06 11.20
C MET A 214 -8.05 10.83 12.63
N GLY A 215 -6.81 10.35 12.77
CA GLY A 215 -6.15 10.15 14.06
C GLY A 215 -6.92 9.16 14.95
N GLY A 216 -7.06 9.51 16.24
CA GLY A 216 -7.73 8.66 17.24
C GLY A 216 -9.19 8.34 16.90
N HIS A 217 -9.88 9.16 16.09
CA HIS A 217 -11.24 8.85 15.65
C HIS A 217 -11.31 7.57 14.81
N ALA A 218 -10.22 7.16 14.14
CA ALA A 218 -10.18 5.94 13.33
C ALA A 218 -9.81 4.68 14.12
N LEU A 219 -9.74 4.72 15.46
CA LEU A 219 -9.51 3.54 16.31
C LEU A 219 -10.40 2.32 15.95
N PRO A 220 -11.70 2.46 15.63
CA PRO A 220 -12.51 1.29 15.27
C PRO A 220 -12.09 0.60 13.97
N ALA A 221 -11.32 1.27 13.09
CA ALA A 221 -10.76 0.67 11.89
C ALA A 221 -9.47 -0.12 12.14
N LEU A 222 -8.85 0.03 13.32
CA LEU A 222 -7.56 -0.57 13.64
C LEU A 222 -7.51 -2.09 13.43
N PRO A 223 -8.54 -2.90 13.77
CA PRO A 223 -8.51 -4.34 13.48
C PRO A 223 -8.34 -4.65 11.98
N HIS A 224 -8.95 -3.86 11.10
CA HIS A 224 -8.83 -4.05 9.65
C HIS A 224 -7.44 -3.66 9.13
N VAL A 225 -6.86 -2.59 9.68
CA VAL A 225 -5.49 -2.16 9.37
C VAL A 225 -4.47 -3.20 9.84
N THR A 226 -4.64 -3.72 11.06
CA THR A 226 -3.79 -4.77 11.63
C THR A 226 -3.88 -6.06 10.81
N ALA A 227 -5.08 -6.49 10.42
CA ALA A 227 -5.25 -7.66 9.55
C ALA A 227 -4.51 -7.51 8.20
N LEU A 228 -4.47 -6.30 7.63
CA LEU A 228 -3.72 -6.01 6.41
C LEU A 228 -2.19 -6.08 6.62
N ILE A 229 -1.71 -5.60 7.77
CA ILE A 229 -0.29 -5.66 8.17
C ILE A 229 0.15 -7.10 8.38
N ASP A 230 -0.62 -7.86 9.16
CA ASP A 230 -0.28 -9.22 9.59
C ASP A 230 -0.46 -10.27 8.48
N ARG A 231 -1.04 -9.86 7.34
CA ARG A 231 -1.20 -10.74 6.20
C ARG A 231 0.16 -11.23 5.71
N ARG A 232 0.32 -12.55 5.67
CA ARG A 232 1.55 -13.21 5.17
C ARG A 232 1.65 -13.23 3.65
N ILE A 233 0.48 -13.22 3.00
CA ILE A 233 0.29 -13.31 1.57
C ILE A 233 0.24 -11.91 0.94
N ARG A 234 0.80 -11.69 -0.25
CA ARG A 234 0.64 -10.43 -1.00
C ARG A 234 -0.72 -10.33 -1.68
N ILE A 235 -1.24 -9.10 -1.85
CA ILE A 235 -2.45 -8.89 -2.68
C ILE A 235 -2.15 -9.32 -4.11
N PRO A 236 -3.01 -10.14 -4.73
CA PRO A 236 -2.95 -10.34 -6.17
C PRO A 236 -3.34 -9.01 -6.84
N VAL A 237 -2.41 -8.41 -7.56
CA VAL A 237 -2.68 -7.21 -8.36
C VAL A 237 -2.68 -7.63 -9.82
N ASN A 238 -3.70 -7.25 -10.59
CA ASN A 238 -3.67 -7.47 -12.03
C ASN A 238 -2.90 -6.33 -12.72
N ASP A 239 -1.60 -6.24 -12.43
CA ASP A 239 -0.68 -5.34 -13.14
C ASP A 239 0.18 -6.15 -14.13
N SER A 240 0.92 -5.44 -14.98
CA SER A 240 1.57 -6.01 -16.15
C SER A 240 2.80 -6.86 -15.82
N THR A 241 3.35 -6.76 -14.59
CA THR A 241 4.54 -7.53 -14.14
C THR A 241 4.48 -7.92 -12.66
N LEU A 242 5.00 -9.11 -12.32
CA LEU A 242 5.09 -9.62 -10.93
C LEU A 242 5.85 -8.66 -10.00
N ASP A 243 6.88 -8.02 -10.54
CA ASP A 243 7.72 -7.06 -9.81
C ASP A 243 6.93 -5.80 -9.41
N ALA A 244 6.06 -5.31 -10.29
CA ALA A 244 5.18 -4.17 -9.99
C ALA A 244 4.19 -4.53 -8.88
N GLU A 245 3.67 -5.76 -8.88
CA GLU A 245 2.76 -6.23 -7.83
C GLU A 245 3.43 -6.24 -6.44
N ILE A 246 4.69 -6.68 -6.35
CA ILE A 246 5.46 -6.63 -5.09
C ILE A 246 5.60 -5.18 -4.61
N VAL A 247 6.00 -4.26 -5.50
CA VAL A 247 6.18 -2.85 -5.14
C VAL A 247 4.86 -2.25 -4.63
N LEU A 248 3.74 -2.55 -5.28
CA LEU A 248 2.42 -2.07 -4.86
C LEU A 248 1.98 -2.64 -3.51
N ASP A 249 2.18 -3.94 -3.26
CA ASP A 249 1.88 -4.55 -1.96
C ASP A 249 2.75 -3.96 -0.83
N GLU A 250 4.04 -3.72 -1.09
CA GLU A 250 4.95 -3.10 -0.12
C GLU A 250 4.60 -1.62 0.15
N MET A 251 4.19 -0.86 -0.87
CA MET A 251 3.68 0.50 -0.69
C MET A 251 2.42 0.53 0.18
N LEU A 252 1.50 -0.41 -0.07
CA LEU A 252 0.27 -0.52 0.72
C LEU A 252 0.57 -0.93 2.17
N LEU A 253 1.49 -1.87 2.38
CA LEU A 253 1.94 -2.26 3.72
C LEU A 253 2.57 -1.07 4.47
N ALA A 254 3.41 -0.28 3.80
CA ALA A 254 4.00 0.92 4.38
C ALA A 254 2.91 1.95 4.76
N ALA A 255 1.91 2.15 3.91
CA ALA A 255 0.77 3.01 4.21
C ALA A 255 -0.06 2.48 5.41
N ALA A 256 -0.22 1.17 5.54
CA ALA A 256 -0.94 0.56 6.64
C ALA A 256 -0.21 0.73 7.98
N LEU A 257 1.11 0.52 7.99
CA LEU A 257 1.96 0.79 9.16
C LEU A 257 1.87 2.26 9.57
N ALA A 258 2.04 3.19 8.62
CA ALA A 258 1.94 4.62 8.90
C ALA A 258 0.55 5.03 9.43
N ALA A 259 -0.52 4.46 8.86
CA ALA A 259 -1.89 4.70 9.32
C ALA A 259 -2.09 4.21 10.76
N ARG A 260 -1.66 2.99 11.07
CA ARG A 260 -1.71 2.43 12.43
C ARG A 260 -1.01 3.35 13.42
N ASP A 261 0.22 3.74 13.11
CA ASP A 261 1.04 4.54 14.02
C ASP A 261 0.39 5.92 14.25
N ALA A 262 -0.18 6.53 13.21
CA ALA A 262 -0.92 7.79 13.32
C ALA A 262 -2.22 7.67 14.14
N ILE A 263 -2.97 6.57 13.99
CA ILE A 263 -4.19 6.32 14.78
C ILE A 263 -3.84 6.19 16.27
N LEU A 264 -2.81 5.40 16.58
CA LEU A 264 -2.36 5.17 17.96
C LEU A 264 -1.80 6.45 18.59
N ALA A 265 -0.99 7.22 17.86
CA ALA A 265 -0.48 8.51 18.33
C ALA A 265 -1.63 9.52 18.59
N GLY A 266 -2.62 9.55 17.70
CA GLY A 266 -3.80 10.40 17.85
C GLY A 266 -4.69 10.03 19.04
N ALA A 267 -4.78 8.74 19.38
CA ALA A 267 -5.48 8.28 20.58
C ALA A 267 -4.78 8.74 21.86
N ALA A 268 -3.45 8.64 21.93
CA ALA A 268 -2.67 9.06 23.09
C ALA A 268 -2.75 10.57 23.37
N CYS A 269 -2.94 11.40 22.34
CA CYS A 269 -3.10 12.85 22.50
C CYS A 269 -4.54 13.27 22.90
N GLY A 270 -5.54 12.40 22.72
CA GLY A 270 -6.95 12.69 22.98
C GLY A 270 -7.38 12.55 24.45
N GLU A 271 -6.52 12.02 25.33
CA GLU A 271 -6.82 11.73 26.75
C GLU A 271 -6.43 12.85 27.74
N VAL A 272 -6.47 14.13 27.34
CA VAL A 272 -6.42 15.23 28.34
C VAL A 272 -7.84 15.70 28.64
N PRO A 273 -8.46 15.28 29.76
CA PRO A 273 -9.71 15.88 30.21
C PRO A 273 -9.42 17.32 30.62
N ARG A 274 -10.06 18.29 29.95
CA ARG A 274 -10.24 19.63 30.52
C ARG A 274 -11.15 19.48 31.73
N VAL A 275 -10.55 19.37 32.90
CA VAL A 275 -11.24 19.45 34.18
C VAL A 275 -11.57 20.92 34.45
N GLY A 276 -12.86 21.18 34.68
CA GLY A 276 -13.40 22.26 35.53
C GLY A 276 -13.14 23.69 35.12
#